data_AF-A0AAW9A727-F1
#
_entry.id   AF-A0AAW9A727-F1
#
_cell.length_a   1.000
_cell.length_b   1.000
_cell.length_c   1.000
_cell.angle_alpha   90.00
_cell.angle_beta   90.00
_cell.angle_gamma   90.00
#
_symmetry.space_group_name_H-M   'P 1'
#
loop_
_entity.id
_entity.type
_entity.pdbx_description
1 polymer ?
#
loop_
_entity_poly.entity_id
_entity_poly.type
_entity_poly.pdbx_seq_one_letter_code
_entity_poly.pdbx_strand_id
1 'polypeptide(L)'
;MGRADSIDSKLEFAFKLFESKRLSKAEEIYHECLSSLEESSNNYKVALHWLGYVKSELKKYDEARSIYIKLREIAKFSSDLQDELIAIHQLGMVERMARNYEEAIKLFDVELNLLKNSYPDFYVGFAANYYEQGYILLKKGSLIEAEKLMNQSLQYSKQSNDPIALGCSLRGLGEIFNAKGEIERAKGYFEESIFTFKESDDIVAVEEVKSILDKI
;
A
#
# COMPACT_ATOMS: atom_id res chain seq x y z
N MET A 1 -21.62 -36.82 -2.18
CA MET A 1 -22.22 -35.48 -2.13
C MET A 1 -21.10 -34.50 -1.79
N GLY A 2 -20.54 -33.86 -2.82
CA GLY A 2 -19.44 -32.91 -2.66
C GLY A 2 -19.91 -31.66 -1.92
N ARG A 3 -19.10 -31.15 -0.99
CA ARG A 3 -19.28 -29.79 -0.48
C ARG A 3 -19.28 -28.88 -1.70
N ALA A 4 -20.35 -28.11 -1.90
CA ALA A 4 -20.29 -26.99 -2.81
C ALA A 4 -19.16 -26.08 -2.33
N ASP A 5 -18.17 -25.81 -3.17
CA ASP A 5 -17.11 -24.85 -2.88
C ASP A 5 -17.78 -23.49 -2.68
N SER A 6 -17.89 -23.05 -1.42
CA SER A 6 -18.50 -21.77 -1.11
C SER A 6 -17.67 -20.64 -1.72
N ILE A 7 -18.32 -19.50 -1.98
CA ILE A 7 -17.63 -18.32 -2.50
C ILE A 7 -16.47 -17.91 -1.60
N ASP A 8 -16.63 -18.05 -0.28
CA ASP A 8 -15.59 -17.74 0.70
C ASP A 8 -14.38 -18.67 0.56
N SER A 9 -14.60 -19.98 0.35
CA SER A 9 -13.51 -20.93 0.11
C SER A 9 -12.76 -20.63 -1.19
N LYS A 10 -13.45 -20.15 -2.23
CA LYS A 10 -12.81 -19.73 -3.49
C LYS A 10 -11.98 -18.47 -3.31
N LEU A 11 -12.49 -17.47 -2.59
CA LEU A 11 -11.75 -16.24 -2.29
C LEU A 11 -10.50 -16.53 -1.46
N GLU A 12 -10.61 -17.38 -0.44
CA GLU A 12 -9.45 -17.79 0.37
C GLU A 12 -8.41 -18.54 -0.48
N PHE A 13 -8.86 -19.40 -1.39
CA PHE A 13 -7.96 -20.10 -2.31
C PHE A 13 -7.26 -19.14 -3.30
N ALA A 14 -8.00 -18.17 -3.85
CA ALA A 14 -7.44 -17.13 -4.72
C ALA A 14 -6.40 -16.27 -3.98
N PHE A 15 -6.65 -15.96 -2.71
CA PHE A 15 -5.71 -15.22 -1.87
C PHE A 15 -4.42 -16.02 -1.64
N LYS A 16 -4.50 -17.32 -1.30
CA LYS A 16 -3.32 -18.19 -1.17
C LYS A 16 -2.51 -18.28 -2.46
N LEU A 17 -3.17 -18.28 -3.62
CA LEU A 17 -2.49 -18.23 -4.92
C LEU A 17 -1.75 -16.91 -5.13
N PHE A 18 -2.36 -15.78 -4.74
CA PHE A 18 -1.72 -14.47 -4.76
C PHE A 18 -0.47 -14.42 -3.87
N GLU A 19 -0.58 -14.87 -2.61
CA GLU A 19 0.55 -14.95 -1.67
C GLU A 19 1.68 -15.83 -2.21
N SER A 20 1.34 -16.93 -2.87
CA SER A 20 2.31 -17.83 -3.53
C SER A 20 2.83 -17.29 -4.87
N LYS A 21 2.60 -16.01 -5.20
CA LYS A 21 2.95 -15.34 -6.47
C LYS A 21 2.44 -16.05 -7.74
N ARG A 22 1.37 -16.85 -7.63
CA ARG A 22 0.67 -17.49 -8.75
C ARG A 22 -0.42 -16.56 -9.31
N LEU A 23 0.01 -15.36 -9.73
CA LEU A 23 -0.87 -14.22 -10.02
C LEU A 23 -1.90 -14.51 -11.11
N SER A 24 -1.54 -15.16 -12.21
CA SER A 24 -2.50 -15.47 -13.30
C SER A 24 -3.60 -16.43 -12.85
N LYS A 25 -3.29 -17.40 -11.98
CA LYS A 25 -4.31 -18.30 -11.42
C LYS A 25 -5.21 -17.58 -10.42
N ALA A 26 -4.63 -16.70 -9.59
CA ALA A 26 -5.42 -15.87 -8.68
C ALA A 26 -6.38 -14.96 -9.48
N GLU A 27 -5.91 -14.35 -10.56
CA GLU A 27 -6.70 -13.52 -11.49
C GLU A 27 -7.92 -14.28 -12.04
N GLU A 28 -7.71 -15.51 -12.53
CA GLU A 28 -8.79 -16.38 -13.04
C GLU A 28 -9.86 -16.64 -11.98
N ILE A 29 -9.47 -17.02 -10.76
CA ILE A 29 -10.43 -17.34 -9.70
C ILE A 29 -11.17 -16.10 -9.21
N TYR A 30 -10.51 -14.94 -9.11
CA TYR A 30 -11.20 -13.70 -8.75
C TYR A 30 -12.24 -13.30 -9.80
N HIS A 31 -11.94 -13.44 -11.10
CA HIS A 31 -12.91 -13.20 -12.16
C HIS A 31 -14.10 -14.17 -12.10
N GLU A 32 -13.85 -15.45 -11.82
CA GLU A 32 -14.92 -16.43 -11.59
C GLU A 32 -15.82 -16.02 -10.41
N CYS A 33 -15.22 -15.64 -9.28
CA CYS A 33 -15.96 -15.18 -8.11
C CYS A 33 -16.84 -13.97 -8.46
N LEU A 34 -16.27 -12.95 -9.11
CA LEU A 34 -16.97 -11.72 -9.49
C LEU A 34 -18.18 -11.98 -10.41
N SER A 35 -18.12 -12.99 -11.29
CA SER A 35 -19.24 -13.34 -12.18
C SER A 35 -20.48 -13.87 -11.46
N SER A 36 -20.31 -14.33 -10.21
CA SER A 36 -21.34 -14.96 -9.39
C SER A 36 -21.81 -14.10 -8.21
N LEU A 37 -21.13 -12.97 -7.96
CA LEU A 37 -21.35 -12.10 -6.82
C LEU A 37 -22.20 -10.88 -7.21
N GLU A 38 -23.13 -10.50 -6.34
CA GLU A 38 -23.85 -9.23 -6.47
C GLU A 38 -22.91 -8.06 -6.16
N GLU A 39 -22.98 -6.98 -6.96
CA GLU A 39 -22.07 -5.82 -6.81
C GLU A 39 -22.18 -5.14 -5.44
N SER A 40 -23.33 -5.24 -4.78
CA SER A 40 -23.59 -4.72 -3.44
C SER A 40 -23.00 -5.58 -2.33
N SER A 41 -22.54 -6.79 -2.62
CA SER A 41 -22.06 -7.72 -1.60
C SER A 41 -20.65 -7.36 -1.12
N ASN A 42 -20.36 -7.64 0.16
CA ASN A 42 -19.01 -7.44 0.70
C ASN A 42 -17.97 -8.31 -0.02
N ASN A 43 -18.33 -9.55 -0.36
CA ASN A 43 -17.45 -10.47 -1.08
C ASN A 43 -17.09 -9.94 -2.48
N TYR A 44 -17.97 -9.18 -3.13
CA TYR A 44 -17.66 -8.50 -4.39
C TYR A 44 -16.55 -7.45 -4.21
N LYS A 45 -16.66 -6.61 -3.18
CA LYS A 45 -15.63 -5.61 -2.84
C LYS A 45 -14.29 -6.28 -2.53
N VAL A 46 -14.29 -7.35 -1.73
CA VAL A 46 -13.09 -8.14 -1.40
C VAL A 46 -12.44 -8.72 -2.66
N ALA A 47 -13.23 -9.35 -3.53
CA ALA A 47 -12.74 -9.93 -4.78
C ALA A 47 -12.13 -8.87 -5.71
N LEU A 48 -12.80 -7.72 -5.87
CA LEU A 48 -12.26 -6.58 -6.62
C LEU A 48 -10.96 -6.07 -6.01
N HIS A 49 -10.91 -5.89 -4.70
CA HIS A 49 -9.73 -5.35 -4.01
C HIS A 49 -8.48 -6.21 -4.27
N TRP A 50 -8.60 -7.53 -4.12
CA TRP A 50 -7.50 -8.45 -4.40
C TRP A 50 -7.18 -8.58 -5.89
N LEU A 51 -8.19 -8.51 -6.76
CA LEU A 51 -7.94 -8.43 -8.21
C LEU A 51 -7.16 -7.17 -8.55
N GLY A 52 -7.45 -6.03 -7.92
CA GLY A 52 -6.69 -4.78 -8.06
C GLY A 52 -5.21 -4.98 -7.72
N TYR A 53 -4.92 -5.63 -6.59
CA TYR A 53 -3.56 -6.00 -6.21
C TYR A 53 -2.88 -6.91 -7.24
N VAL A 54 -3.58 -7.95 -7.71
CA VAL A 54 -3.06 -8.87 -8.74
C VAL A 54 -2.72 -8.11 -10.02
N LYS A 55 -3.60 -7.19 -10.48
CA LYS A 55 -3.35 -6.38 -11.68
C LYS A 55 -2.16 -5.44 -11.50
N SER A 56 -2.03 -4.82 -10.32
CA SER A 56 -0.88 -3.97 -9.98
C SER A 56 0.45 -4.74 -10.02
N GLU A 57 0.50 -5.93 -9.44
CA GLU A 57 1.68 -6.81 -9.46
C GLU A 57 2.02 -7.29 -10.88
N LEU A 58 1.00 -7.56 -11.70
CA LEU A 58 1.15 -7.88 -13.12
C LEU A 58 1.47 -6.66 -14.00
N LYS A 59 1.60 -5.47 -13.41
CA LYS A 59 1.82 -4.18 -14.10
C LYS A 59 0.71 -3.80 -15.09
N LYS A 60 -0.48 -4.38 -14.93
CA LYS A 60 -1.70 -4.05 -15.67
C LYS A 60 -2.37 -2.83 -15.03
N TYR A 61 -1.67 -1.69 -15.04
CA TYR A 61 -2.06 -0.52 -14.24
C TYR A 61 -3.40 0.08 -14.66
N ASP A 62 -3.76 0.05 -15.96
CA ASP A 62 -5.06 0.56 -16.44
C ASP A 62 -6.24 -0.24 -15.90
N GLU A 63 -6.07 -1.56 -15.79
CA GLU A 63 -7.07 -2.45 -15.22
C GLU A 63 -7.17 -2.26 -13.70
N ALA A 64 -6.03 -2.16 -13.01
CA ALA A 64 -6.00 -1.89 -11.57
C ALA A 64 -6.64 -0.54 -11.22
N ARG A 65 -6.35 0.50 -12.01
CA ARG A 65 -6.97 1.83 -11.89
C ARG A 65 -8.49 1.75 -12.00
N SER A 66 -8.98 1.05 -13.03
CA SER A 66 -10.43 0.90 -13.25
C SER A 66 -11.11 0.20 -12.08
N ILE A 67 -10.46 -0.79 -11.48
CA ILE A 67 -10.95 -1.51 -10.30
C ILE A 67 -11.06 -0.59 -9.09
N TYR A 68 -10.01 0.17 -8.76
CA TYR A 68 -10.04 1.04 -7.58
C TYR A 68 -10.94 2.27 -7.76
N ILE A 69 -11.11 2.76 -9.00
CA ILE A 69 -12.17 3.74 -9.31
C ILE A 69 -13.55 3.16 -8.99
N LYS A 70 -13.84 1.93 -9.45
CA LYS A 70 -15.12 1.26 -9.17
C LYS A 70 -15.34 1.05 -7.66
N LEU A 71 -14.33 0.59 -6.92
CA LEU A 71 -14.41 0.43 -5.46
C LEU A 71 -14.70 1.77 -4.77
N ARG A 72 -14.08 2.85 -5.22
CA ARG A 72 -14.33 4.20 -4.69
C ARG A 72 -15.77 4.67 -4.98
N GLU A 73 -16.29 4.40 -6.17
CA GLU A 73 -17.67 4.73 -6.53
C GLU A 73 -18.68 3.97 -5.66
N ILE A 74 -18.45 2.68 -5.43
CA ILE A 74 -19.26 1.86 -4.52
C ILE A 74 -19.24 2.46 -3.10
N ALA A 75 -18.05 2.76 -2.58
CA ALA A 75 -17.89 3.33 -1.24
C ALA A 75 -18.61 4.68 -1.09
N LYS A 76 -18.52 5.56 -2.09
CA LYS A 76 -19.25 6.83 -2.12
C LYS A 76 -20.76 6.63 -2.15
N PHE A 77 -21.26 5.70 -2.98
CA PHE A 77 -22.67 5.40 -3.07
C PHE A 77 -23.23 4.88 -1.74
N SER A 78 -22.47 4.05 -1.03
CA SER A 78 -22.84 3.55 0.30
C SER A 78 -22.50 4.49 1.46
N SER A 79 -21.91 5.66 1.19
CA SER A 79 -21.39 6.58 2.22
C SER A 79 -20.42 5.93 3.20
N ASP A 80 -19.62 4.96 2.72
CA ASP A 80 -18.60 4.25 3.50
C ASP A 80 -17.26 4.97 3.36
N LEU A 81 -16.97 5.86 4.30
CA LEU A 81 -15.76 6.68 4.27
C LEU A 81 -14.47 5.87 4.47
N GLN A 82 -14.55 4.72 5.14
CA GLN A 82 -13.39 3.86 5.36
C GLN A 82 -13.01 3.14 4.06
N ASP A 83 -13.99 2.57 3.37
CA ASP A 83 -13.76 1.98 2.05
C ASP A 83 -13.35 3.03 1.02
N GLU A 84 -13.85 4.27 1.11
CA GLU A 84 -13.39 5.36 0.24
C GLU A 84 -11.91 5.67 0.48
N LEU A 85 -11.46 5.78 1.74
CA LEU A 85 -10.05 5.98 2.07
C LEU A 85 -9.17 4.88 1.50
N ILE A 86 -9.55 3.61 1.71
CA ILE A 86 -8.81 2.46 1.19
C ILE A 86 -8.73 2.53 -0.33
N ALA A 87 -9.84 2.80 -1.02
CA ALA A 87 -9.86 2.87 -2.48
C ALA A 87 -9.00 4.02 -3.02
N ILE A 88 -9.02 5.21 -2.39
CA ILE A 88 -8.17 6.34 -2.78
C ILE A 88 -6.69 5.99 -2.59
N HIS A 89 -6.34 5.41 -1.44
CA HIS A 89 -4.96 5.04 -1.13
C HIS A 89 -4.41 4.08 -2.19
N GLN A 90 -5.15 3.01 -2.48
CA GLN A 90 -4.76 2.02 -3.47
C GLN A 90 -4.66 2.60 -4.88
N LEU A 91 -5.59 3.48 -5.26
CA LEU A 91 -5.51 4.20 -6.53
C LEU A 91 -4.24 5.05 -6.60
N GLY A 92 -3.88 5.76 -5.53
CA GLY A 92 -2.64 6.52 -5.42
C GLY A 92 -1.39 5.64 -5.58
N MET A 93 -1.38 4.47 -4.94
CA MET A 93 -0.31 3.48 -5.11
C MET A 93 -0.20 2.97 -6.55
N VAL A 94 -1.33 2.69 -7.22
CA VAL A 94 -1.36 2.28 -8.63
C VAL A 94 -0.75 3.36 -9.52
N GLU A 95 -1.13 4.62 -9.36
CA GLU A 95 -0.55 5.72 -10.13
C GLU A 95 0.94 5.88 -9.87
N ARG A 96 1.39 5.74 -8.61
CA ARG A 96 2.82 5.77 -8.28
C ARG A 96 3.57 4.64 -8.98
N MET A 97 3.05 3.41 -8.95
CA MET A 97 3.66 2.26 -9.62
C MET A 97 3.71 2.44 -11.15
N ALA A 98 2.67 3.06 -11.72
CA ALA A 98 2.62 3.46 -13.13
C ALA A 98 3.51 4.67 -13.46
N ARG A 99 4.17 5.28 -12.47
CA ARG A 99 4.98 6.51 -12.56
C ARG A 99 4.19 7.77 -12.95
N ASN A 100 2.88 7.76 -12.75
CA ASN A 100 2.01 8.92 -12.88
C ASN A 100 2.03 9.73 -11.59
N TYR A 101 3.21 10.26 -11.24
CA TYR A 101 3.47 10.85 -9.93
C TYR A 101 2.58 12.04 -9.59
N GLU A 102 2.25 12.87 -10.56
CA GLU A 102 1.38 14.03 -10.37
C GLU A 102 -0.05 13.61 -10.00
N GLU A 103 -0.56 12.53 -10.58
CA GLU A 103 -1.90 12.01 -10.26
C GLU A 103 -1.91 11.29 -8.91
N ALA A 104 -0.86 10.53 -8.61
CA ALA A 104 -0.67 9.91 -7.31
C ALA A 104 -0.69 10.95 -6.17
N ILE A 105 0.04 12.07 -6.31
CA ILE A 105 0.05 13.16 -5.32
C ILE A 105 -1.36 13.74 -5.13
N LYS A 106 -2.11 14.02 -6.20
CA LYS A 106 -3.49 14.53 -6.07
C LYS A 106 -4.38 13.57 -5.29
N LEU A 107 -4.24 12.26 -5.52
CA LEU A 107 -5.01 11.25 -4.80
C LEU A 107 -4.63 11.24 -3.32
N PHE A 108 -3.34 11.29 -3.00
CA PHE A 108 -2.87 11.37 -1.62
C PHE A 108 -3.26 12.69 -0.94
N ASP A 109 -3.34 13.81 -1.65
CA ASP A 109 -3.87 15.06 -1.10
C ASP A 109 -5.37 14.96 -0.79
N VAL A 110 -6.15 14.30 -1.65
CA VAL A 110 -7.58 14.03 -1.39
C VAL A 110 -7.74 13.12 -0.17
N GLU A 111 -6.96 12.03 -0.08
CA GLU A 111 -6.94 11.14 1.08
C GLU A 111 -6.58 11.90 2.36
N LEU A 112 -5.53 12.70 2.34
CA LEU A 112 -5.06 13.46 3.50
C LEU A 112 -6.12 14.45 4.01
N ASN A 113 -6.86 15.09 3.11
CA ASN A 113 -7.98 15.96 3.49
C ASN A 113 -9.12 15.17 4.14
N LEU A 114 -9.45 13.98 3.62
CA LEU A 114 -10.47 13.12 4.21
C LEU A 114 -10.04 12.61 5.60
N LEU A 115 -8.78 12.19 5.76
CA LEU A 115 -8.21 11.82 7.05
C LEU A 115 -8.34 12.95 8.08
N LYS A 116 -7.95 14.17 7.72
CA LYS A 116 -8.05 15.33 8.62
C LYS A 116 -9.47 15.64 9.07
N ASN A 117 -10.44 15.48 8.16
CA ASN A 117 -11.82 15.87 8.43
C ASN A 117 -12.63 14.79 9.15
N SER A 118 -12.31 13.52 8.92
CA SER A 118 -13.15 12.40 9.36
C SER A 118 -12.44 11.41 10.28
N TYR A 119 -11.11 11.35 10.25
CA TYR A 119 -10.30 10.38 11.00
C TYR A 119 -9.01 11.00 11.56
N PRO A 120 -9.08 12.07 12.37
CA PRO A 120 -7.89 12.82 12.82
C PRO A 120 -6.94 11.98 13.67
N ASP A 121 -7.44 10.91 14.31
CA ASP A 121 -6.65 10.01 15.16
C ASP A 121 -6.19 8.73 14.42
N PHE A 122 -6.46 8.61 13.12
CA PHE A 122 -6.01 7.45 12.33
C PHE A 122 -4.54 7.60 11.90
N TYR A 123 -3.64 7.52 12.89
CA TYR A 123 -2.21 7.79 12.71
C TYR A 123 -1.53 6.87 11.69
N VAL A 124 -1.96 5.60 11.56
CA VAL A 124 -1.43 4.70 10.52
C VAL A 124 -1.73 5.24 9.12
N GLY A 125 -2.93 5.75 8.87
CA GLY A 125 -3.31 6.35 7.59
C GLY A 125 -2.48 7.60 7.27
N PHE A 126 -2.25 8.47 8.25
CA PHE A 126 -1.36 9.62 8.07
C PHE A 126 0.07 9.19 7.76
N ALA A 127 0.61 8.21 8.48
CA ALA A 127 1.95 7.69 8.22
C ALA A 127 2.06 7.14 6.79
N ALA A 128 1.16 6.26 6.38
CA ALA A 128 1.15 5.69 5.03
C ALA A 128 1.04 6.76 3.94
N ASN A 129 0.17 7.75 4.12
CA ASN A 129 0.00 8.84 3.16
C ASN A 129 1.27 9.70 3.02
N TYR A 130 1.87 10.13 4.13
CA TYR A 130 3.11 10.91 4.10
C TYR A 130 4.30 10.10 3.56
N TYR A 131 4.36 8.80 3.86
CA TYR A 131 5.34 7.87 3.29
C TYR A 131 5.27 7.87 1.77
N GLU A 132 4.06 7.67 1.22
CA GLU A 132 3.83 7.56 -0.21
C GLU A 132 4.20 8.85 -0.97
N GLN A 133 3.78 10.01 -0.45
CA GLN A 133 4.17 11.30 -1.02
C GLN A 133 5.69 11.54 -0.92
N GLY A 134 6.30 11.25 0.24
CA GLY A 134 7.75 11.37 0.44
C GLY A 134 8.56 10.47 -0.51
N TYR A 135 8.08 9.24 -0.73
CA TYR A 135 8.69 8.30 -1.66
C TYR A 135 8.59 8.78 -3.11
N ILE A 136 7.46 9.37 -3.51
CA ILE A 136 7.31 9.99 -4.84
C ILE A 136 8.34 11.11 -5.02
N LEU A 137 8.49 12.00 -4.04
CA LEU A 137 9.46 13.09 -4.09
C LEU A 137 10.91 12.58 -4.13
N LEU A 138 11.22 11.50 -3.41
CA LEU A 138 12.50 10.80 -3.52
C LEU A 138 12.75 10.33 -4.96
N LYS A 139 11.77 9.69 -5.61
CA LYS A 139 11.90 9.26 -7.02
C LYS A 139 12.05 10.41 -8.01
N LYS A 140 11.52 11.59 -7.68
CA LYS A 140 11.71 12.83 -8.46
C LYS A 140 13.02 13.56 -8.16
N GLY A 141 13.80 13.11 -7.16
CA GLY A 141 15.05 13.74 -6.74
C GLY A 141 14.88 14.98 -5.85
N SER A 142 13.66 15.27 -5.39
CA SER A 142 13.36 16.38 -4.47
C SER A 142 13.69 15.97 -3.03
N LEU A 143 14.97 15.78 -2.73
CA LEU A 143 15.42 15.11 -1.51
C LEU A 143 15.13 15.90 -0.21
N ILE A 144 15.01 17.23 -0.27
CA ILE A 144 14.71 18.07 0.90
C ILE A 144 13.24 17.90 1.27
N GLU A 145 12.34 18.01 0.29
CA GLU A 145 10.91 17.85 0.49
C GLU A 145 10.55 16.40 0.81
N ALA A 146 11.23 15.43 0.19
CA ALA A 146 11.09 14.01 0.52
C ALA A 146 11.44 13.73 1.98
N GLU A 147 12.56 14.27 2.49
CA GLU A 147 12.93 14.15 3.90
C GLU A 147 11.87 14.75 4.82
N LYS A 148 11.33 15.92 4.47
CA LYS A 148 10.29 16.56 5.29
C LYS A 148 9.05 15.67 5.42
N LEU A 149 8.55 15.14 4.31
CA LEU A 149 7.36 14.27 4.33
C LEU A 149 7.67 12.93 5.01
N MET A 150 8.84 12.35 4.80
CA MET A 150 9.24 11.10 5.45
C MET A 150 9.40 11.26 6.97
N ASN A 151 9.86 12.42 7.45
CA ASN A 151 9.87 12.72 8.88
C ASN A 151 8.45 12.87 9.46
N GLN A 152 7.50 13.42 8.70
CA GLN A 152 6.09 13.43 9.12
C GLN A 152 5.55 11.99 9.19
N SER A 153 5.86 11.14 8.20
CA SER A 153 5.54 9.72 8.24
C SER A 153 6.07 9.05 9.51
N LEU A 154 7.35 9.27 9.82
CA LEU A 154 7.99 8.72 11.02
C LEU A 154 7.34 9.21 12.32
N GLN A 155 6.92 10.48 12.37
CA GLN A 155 6.23 11.02 13.54
C GLN A 155 4.89 10.32 13.77
N TYR A 156 4.08 10.17 12.72
CA TYR A 156 2.79 9.49 12.82
C TYR A 156 2.93 7.99 13.06
N SER A 157 3.92 7.32 12.47
CA SER A 157 4.16 5.90 12.71
C SER A 157 4.59 5.61 14.16
N LYS A 158 5.30 6.53 14.80
CA LYS A 158 5.59 6.45 16.24
C LYS A 158 4.33 6.60 17.10
N GLN A 159 3.37 7.40 16.66
CA GLN A 159 2.10 7.60 17.38
C GLN A 159 1.11 6.43 17.17
N SER A 160 1.17 5.74 16.02
CA SER A 160 0.28 4.62 15.74
C SER A 160 0.63 3.35 16.52
N ASN A 161 1.84 3.22 17.05
CA ASN A 161 2.40 1.97 17.57
C ASN A 161 2.34 0.82 16.54
N ASP A 162 2.34 1.15 15.25
CA ASP A 162 2.38 0.16 14.16
C ASP A 162 3.83 -0.06 13.74
N PRO A 163 4.42 -1.23 14.06
CA PRO A 163 5.83 -1.49 13.77
C PRO A 163 6.12 -1.53 12.26
N ILE A 164 5.14 -1.92 11.43
CA ILE A 164 5.29 -1.96 9.98
C ILE A 164 5.45 -0.54 9.42
N ALA A 165 4.57 0.39 9.78
CA ALA A 165 4.64 1.79 9.39
C ALA A 165 5.92 2.46 9.90
N LEU A 166 6.37 2.11 11.11
CA LEU A 166 7.62 2.60 11.67
C LEU A 166 8.82 2.12 10.86
N GLY A 167 8.91 0.80 10.63
CA GLY A 167 9.97 0.19 9.84
C GLY A 167 10.03 0.76 8.41
N CYS A 168 8.88 0.94 7.76
CA CYS A 168 8.78 1.55 6.44
C CYS A 168 9.28 3.01 6.42
N SER A 169 8.87 3.83 7.39
CA SER A 169 9.31 5.23 7.47
C SER A 169 10.82 5.35 7.70
N LEU A 170 11.38 4.50 8.57
CA LEU A 170 12.82 4.43 8.80
C LEU A 170 13.58 3.99 7.54
N ARG A 171 13.10 2.95 6.85
CA ARG A 171 13.66 2.54 5.54
C ARG A 171 13.66 3.69 4.54
N GLY A 172 12.54 4.42 4.45
CA GLY A 172 12.40 5.58 3.57
C GLY A 172 13.42 6.68 3.86
N LEU A 173 13.68 6.99 5.14
CA LEU A 173 14.74 7.92 5.53
C LEU A 173 16.12 7.39 5.15
N GLY A 174 16.39 6.09 5.35
CA GLY A 174 17.63 5.45 4.91
C GLY A 174 17.87 5.64 3.39
N GLU A 175 16.84 5.40 2.57
CA GLU A 175 16.92 5.62 1.12
C GLU A 175 17.18 7.09 0.77
N ILE A 176 16.54 8.03 1.47
CA ILE A 176 16.72 9.47 1.26
C ILE A 176 18.14 9.91 1.60
N PHE A 177 18.67 9.51 2.76
CA PHE A 177 20.04 9.87 3.15
C PHE A 177 21.10 9.22 2.28
N ASN A 178 20.85 7.99 1.81
CA ASN A 178 21.71 7.36 0.81
C ASN A 178 21.73 8.17 -0.49
N ALA A 179 20.56 8.62 -0.97
CA ALA A 179 20.46 9.46 -2.16
C ALA A 179 21.14 10.84 -1.99
N LYS A 180 21.27 11.34 -0.75
CA LYS A 180 22.04 12.54 -0.41
C LYS A 180 23.55 12.32 -0.31
N GLY A 181 24.01 11.06 -0.34
CA GLY A 181 25.41 10.69 -0.09
C GLY A 181 25.80 10.66 1.38
N GLU A 182 24.85 10.74 2.30
CA GLU A 182 25.06 10.69 3.75
C GLU A 182 25.02 9.24 4.26
N ILE A 183 26.00 8.44 3.81
CA ILE A 183 26.01 6.97 3.96
C ILE A 183 25.86 6.52 5.42
N GLU A 184 26.60 7.11 6.36
CA GLU A 184 26.52 6.69 7.77
C GLU A 184 25.14 6.93 8.39
N ARG A 185 24.47 8.03 8.02
CA ARG A 185 23.09 8.27 8.47
C ARG A 185 22.13 7.28 7.83
N ALA A 186 22.33 6.98 6.54
CA ALA A 186 21.52 5.99 5.84
C ALA A 186 21.61 4.61 6.52
N LYS A 187 22.83 4.16 6.86
CA LYS A 187 23.08 2.91 7.58
C LYS A 187 22.35 2.87 8.91
N GLY A 188 22.46 3.92 9.72
CA GLY A 188 21.73 4.01 11.01
C GLY A 188 20.22 3.82 10.85
N TYR A 189 19.60 4.50 9.88
CA TYR A 189 18.16 4.34 9.63
C TYR A 189 17.78 2.95 9.11
N PHE A 190 18.61 2.32 8.27
CA PHE A 190 18.38 0.95 7.83
C PHE A 190 18.51 -0.06 8.97
N GLU A 191 19.47 0.12 9.88
CA GLU A 191 19.62 -0.72 11.08
C GLU A 191 18.41 -0.60 12.00
N GLU A 192 17.93 0.62 12.26
CA GLU A 192 16.71 0.85 13.04
C GLU A 192 15.47 0.22 12.37
N SER A 193 15.37 0.33 11.04
CA SER A 193 14.31 -0.30 10.24
C SER A 193 14.34 -1.83 10.37
N ILE A 194 15.51 -2.45 10.22
CA ILE A 194 15.71 -3.91 10.39
C ILE A 194 15.33 -4.33 11.80
N PHE A 195 15.74 -3.59 12.83
CA PHE A 195 15.37 -3.89 14.21
C PHE A 195 13.85 -3.87 14.39
N THR A 196 13.18 -2.84 13.87
CA THR A 196 11.72 -2.70 13.97
C THR A 196 10.97 -3.84 13.27
N PHE A 197 11.40 -4.23 12.07
CA PHE A 197 10.76 -5.35 11.35
C PHE A 197 11.00 -6.71 12.02
N LYS A 198 12.16 -6.92 12.67
CA LYS A 198 12.41 -8.14 13.46
C LYS A 198 11.47 -8.26 14.65
N GLU A 199 11.23 -7.16 15.37
CA GLU A 199 10.30 -7.15 16.52
C GLU A 199 8.84 -7.43 16.11
N SER A 200 8.53 -7.32 14.82
CA SER A 200 7.20 -7.62 14.26
C SER A 200 7.14 -8.90 13.43
N ASP A 201 8.19 -9.73 13.49
CA ASP A 201 8.32 -10.98 12.73
C ASP A 201 8.20 -10.82 11.19
N ASP A 202 8.42 -9.62 10.65
CA ASP A 202 8.39 -9.35 9.21
C ASP A 202 9.75 -9.68 8.56
N ILE A 203 10.00 -10.98 8.38
CA ILE A 203 11.25 -11.50 7.82
C ILE A 203 11.47 -11.00 6.38
N VAL A 204 10.40 -10.81 5.61
CA VAL A 204 10.51 -10.34 4.21
C VAL A 204 11.04 -8.92 4.19
N ALA A 205 10.46 -8.01 4.98
CA ALA A 205 10.92 -6.64 5.07
C ALA A 205 12.37 -6.54 5.60
N VAL A 206 12.75 -7.40 6.56
CA VAL A 206 14.13 -7.48 7.05
C VAL A 206 15.11 -7.79 5.91
N GLU A 207 14.83 -8.80 5.10
CA GLU A 207 15.73 -9.19 4.00
C GLU A 207 15.75 -8.14 2.88
N GLU A 208 14.63 -7.47 2.61
CA GLU A 208 14.59 -6.34 1.68
C GLU A 208 15.52 -5.22 2.12
N VAL A 209 15.43 -4.79 3.39
CA VAL A 209 16.26 -3.69 3.91
C VAL A 209 17.73 -4.07 3.95
N LYS A 210 18.07 -5.30 4.36
CA LYS A 210 19.46 -5.79 4.30
C LYS A 210 20.03 -5.76 2.88
N SER A 211 19.25 -6.18 1.88
CA SER A 211 19.69 -6.15 0.48
C SER A 211 19.96 -4.74 -0.03
N ILE A 212 19.32 -3.71 0.54
CA ILE A 212 19.61 -2.31 0.24
C ILE A 212 20.89 -1.88 0.98
N LEU A 213 20.99 -2.20 2.27
CA LEU A 213 22.13 -1.88 3.12
C LEU A 213 23.45 -2.46 2.59
N ASP A 214 23.44 -3.69 2.07
CA ASP A 214 24.62 -4.37 1.52
C ASP A 214 25.17 -3.71 0.23
N LYS A 215 24.40 -2.80 -0.38
CA LYS A 215 24.77 -2.14 -1.65
C LYS A 215 25.37 -0.74 -1.45
N ILE A 216 25.52 -0.27 -0.22
CA ILE A 216 25.90 1.13 0.10
C ILE A 216 27.13 1.28 0.99
#